data_AF-A0A0D3K2U4-F1
#
_entry.id   AF-A0A0D3K2U4-F1
#
_cell.length_a   1.000
_cell.length_b   1.000
_cell.length_c   1.000
_cell.angle_alpha   90.00
_cell.angle_beta   90.00
_cell.angle_gamma   90.00
#
_symmetry.space_group_name_H-M   'P 1'
#
loop_
_entity.id
_entity.type
_entity.pdbx_description
1 polymer ?
#
loop_
_entity_poly.entity_id
_entity_poly.type
_entity_poly.pdbx_seq_one_letter_code
_entity_poly.pdbx_strand_id
1 'polypeptide(L)'
;GEYLSTQEAARRRAARGGAPNYAICLREHSAARVLRTWIDPAARGNVGRFVNHSCEPNLSAHAVRAGSLVPRLALFARRDIAAGEELTMTYGDGAEAAGGGESAALGAGRRPCLCGAATCGGWLPFEPLPGDA
;
A
#
# COMPACT_ATOMS: atom_id res chain seq x y z
N GLY A 1 -9.18 8.73 -3.78
CA GLY A 1 -10.14 7.72 -3.33
C GLY A 1 -10.99 8.29 -2.22
N GLU A 2 -11.72 7.46 -1.50
CA GLU A 2 -12.37 7.85 -0.25
C GLU A 2 -11.33 7.92 0.86
N TYR A 3 -11.35 8.99 1.67
CA TYR A 3 -10.53 9.08 2.88
C TYR A 3 -11.27 8.41 4.03
N LEU A 4 -10.59 7.49 4.74
CA LEU A 4 -11.20 6.68 5.77
C LEU A 4 -10.59 6.95 7.15
N SER A 5 -11.38 6.75 8.20
CA SER A 5 -10.84 6.54 9.54
C SER A 5 -10.19 5.15 9.62
N THR A 6 -9.30 4.95 10.59
CA THR A 6 -8.71 3.62 10.84
C THR A 6 -9.76 2.56 11.16
N GLN A 7 -10.80 2.93 11.90
CA GLN A 7 -11.92 2.03 12.22
C GLN A 7 -12.67 1.59 10.95
N GLU A 8 -12.93 2.53 10.03
CA GLU A 8 -13.61 2.22 8.78
C GLU A 8 -12.73 1.39 7.83
N ALA A 9 -11.43 1.67 7.77
CA ALA A 9 -10.48 0.86 7.02
C ALA A 9 -10.46 -0.60 7.52
N ALA A 10 -10.46 -0.80 8.85
CA ALA A 10 -10.54 -2.12 9.48
C ALA A 10 -11.84 -2.84 9.13
N ARG A 11 -12.98 -2.16 9.27
CA ARG A 11 -14.30 -2.71 8.94
C ARG A 11 -14.37 -3.15 7.48
N ARG A 12 -13.94 -2.30 6.54
CA ARG A 12 -13.94 -2.63 5.10
C ARG A 12 -13.01 -3.79 4.79
N ARG A 13 -11.85 -3.87 5.44
CA ARG A 13 -10.90 -4.97 5.24
C ARG A 13 -11.49 -6.30 5.70
N ALA A 14 -12.07 -6.36 6.89
CA ALA A 14 -12.72 -7.57 7.41
C ALA A 14 -13.87 -8.03 6.51
N ALA A 15 -14.64 -7.09 5.95
CA ALA A 15 -15.77 -7.38 5.06
C ALA A 15 -15.39 -7.83 3.64
N ARG A 16 -14.11 -7.71 3.21
CA ARG A 16 -13.72 -8.01 1.82
C ARG A 16 -13.65 -9.50 1.49
N GLY A 17 -13.50 -10.39 2.47
CA GLY A 17 -13.59 -11.85 2.27
C GLY A 17 -12.75 -12.40 1.09
N GLY A 18 -11.53 -11.90 0.89
CA GLY A 18 -10.65 -12.32 -0.21
C GLY A 18 -10.70 -11.44 -1.48
N ALA A 19 -11.63 -10.50 -1.60
CA ALA A 19 -11.65 -9.51 -2.69
C ALA A 19 -10.35 -8.67 -2.74
N PRO A 20 -10.00 -8.06 -3.88
CA PRO A 20 -8.82 -7.20 -4.00
C PRO A 20 -8.80 -6.12 -2.92
N ASN A 21 -7.64 -5.86 -2.31
CA ASN A 21 -7.47 -4.80 -1.33
C ASN A 21 -6.92 -3.56 -2.04
N TYR A 22 -7.71 -2.49 -2.03
CA TYR A 22 -7.35 -1.22 -2.66
C TYR A 22 -6.93 -0.17 -1.63
N ALA A 23 -7.17 -0.43 -0.33
CA ALA A 23 -6.89 0.55 0.71
C ALA A 23 -5.38 0.69 0.94
N ILE A 24 -4.88 1.91 0.83
CA ILE A 24 -3.50 2.31 1.13
C ILE A 24 -3.49 3.18 2.39
N CYS A 25 -2.47 3.01 3.21
CA CYS A 25 -2.17 3.86 4.35
C CYS A 25 -0.92 4.70 4.05
N LEU A 26 -1.05 6.02 4.10
CA LEU A 26 0.10 6.91 4.15
C LEU A 26 0.56 7.04 5.60
N ARG A 27 1.79 6.62 5.87
CA ARG A 27 2.47 6.81 7.15
C ARG A 27 3.39 8.03 7.07
N GLU A 28 3.11 9.03 7.89
CA GLU A 28 3.96 10.22 8.00
C GLU A 28 4.56 10.25 9.39
N HIS A 29 5.87 10.01 9.47
CA HIS A 29 6.61 10.00 10.71
C HIS A 29 7.02 11.42 11.08
N SER A 30 6.70 11.84 12.30
CA SER A 30 7.19 13.05 12.93
C SER A 30 7.87 12.70 14.26
N ALA A 31 8.69 13.60 14.80
CA ALA A 31 9.40 13.37 16.06
C ALA A 31 8.48 12.98 17.24
N ALA A 32 7.19 13.37 17.20
CA ALA A 32 6.23 13.13 18.28
C ALA A 32 5.20 12.03 17.98
N ARG A 33 4.96 11.67 16.72
CA ARG A 33 3.90 10.73 16.32
C ARG A 33 4.02 10.28 14.88
N VAL A 34 3.38 9.15 14.59
CA VAL A 34 3.12 8.68 13.22
C VAL A 34 1.68 9.01 12.86
N LEU A 35 1.48 9.85 11.83
CA LEU A 35 0.16 10.10 11.26
C LEU A 35 -0.16 9.02 10.25
N ARG A 36 -1.40 8.52 10.28
CA ARG A 36 -1.91 7.50 9.35
C ARG A 36 -3.11 8.05 8.60
N THR A 37 -3.00 8.12 7.29
CA THR A 37 -4.11 8.54 6.41
C THR A 37 -4.51 7.36 5.52
N TRP A 38 -5.72 6.85 5.70
CA TRP A 38 -6.26 5.76 4.88
C TRP A 38 -6.99 6.31 3.66
N ILE A 39 -6.67 5.75 2.50
CA ILE A 39 -7.30 6.08 1.22
C ILE A 39 -7.78 4.78 0.58
N ASP A 40 -9.08 4.66 0.33
CA ASP A 40 -9.68 3.50 -0.33
C ASP A 40 -10.33 3.92 -1.66
N PRO A 41 -9.73 3.58 -2.80
CA PRO A 41 -10.28 3.89 -4.11
C PRO A 41 -11.21 2.79 -4.67
N ALA A 42 -11.64 1.81 -3.87
CA ALA A 42 -12.43 0.67 -4.35
C ALA A 42 -13.76 1.08 -4.99
N ALA A 43 -14.56 1.89 -4.31
CA ALA A 43 -15.85 2.37 -4.83
C ALA A 43 -15.70 3.68 -5.62
N ARG A 44 -14.82 4.58 -5.18
CA ARG A 44 -14.54 5.87 -5.85
C ARG A 44 -13.03 6.09 -5.94
N GLY A 45 -12.48 5.95 -7.14
CA GLY A 45 -11.04 6.04 -7.40
C GLY A 45 -10.72 6.69 -8.73
N ASN A 46 -9.45 7.09 -8.89
CA ASN A 46 -8.89 7.49 -10.19
C ASN A 46 -8.08 6.32 -10.79
N VAL A 47 -7.37 6.55 -11.89
CA VAL A 47 -6.51 5.55 -12.55
C VAL A 47 -5.47 4.92 -11.62
N GLY A 48 -5.04 5.61 -10.57
CA GLY A 48 -4.09 5.11 -9.58
C GLY A 48 -4.53 3.81 -8.89
N ARG A 49 -5.83 3.51 -8.85
CA ARG A 49 -6.36 2.26 -8.26
C ARG A 49 -5.92 0.97 -8.98
N PHE A 50 -5.38 1.11 -10.19
CA PHE A 50 -4.92 -0.02 -11.02
C PHE A 50 -3.39 -0.18 -11.00
N VAL A 51 -2.65 0.72 -10.36
CA VAL A 51 -1.20 0.61 -10.27
C VAL A 51 -0.87 -0.60 -9.41
N ASN A 52 -0.14 -1.57 -10.00
CA ASN A 52 0.19 -2.82 -9.34
C ASN A 52 1.39 -2.70 -8.40
N HIS A 53 1.59 -3.75 -7.61
CA HIS A 53 2.78 -3.88 -6.79
C HIS A 53 3.98 -4.40 -7.59
N SER A 54 5.15 -3.81 -7.36
CA SER A 54 6.44 -4.43 -7.65
C SER A 54 7.38 -4.31 -6.46
N CYS A 55 8.21 -5.34 -6.25
CA CYS A 55 9.34 -5.28 -5.31
C CYS A 55 10.48 -4.39 -5.85
N GLU A 56 10.53 -4.19 -7.17
CA GLU A 56 11.42 -3.25 -7.86
C GLU A 56 10.59 -2.24 -8.67
N PRO A 57 9.89 -1.30 -8.00
CA PRO A 57 8.94 -0.41 -8.66
C PRO A 57 9.61 0.70 -9.45
N ASN A 58 8.90 1.21 -10.46
CA ASN A 58 9.27 2.40 -11.24
C ASN A 58 8.58 3.70 -10.78
N LEU A 59 7.62 3.61 -9.86
CA LEU A 59 7.02 4.75 -9.17
C LEU A 59 7.44 4.82 -7.70
N SER A 60 7.49 6.04 -7.17
CA SER A 60 7.61 6.36 -5.75
C SER A 60 6.35 7.08 -5.26
N ALA A 61 5.88 6.69 -4.07
CA ALA A 61 4.67 7.21 -3.45
C ALA A 61 5.01 8.27 -2.40
N HIS A 62 4.37 9.44 -2.49
CA HIS A 62 4.63 10.59 -1.61
C HIS A 62 3.34 11.20 -1.07
N ALA A 63 3.37 11.63 0.18
CA ALA A 63 2.29 12.41 0.78
C ALA A 63 2.47 13.90 0.41
N VAL A 64 1.56 14.44 -0.42
CA VAL A 64 1.62 15.83 -0.89
C VAL A 64 0.43 16.63 -0.37
N ARG A 65 0.69 17.76 0.28
CA ARG A 65 -0.33 18.71 0.72
C ARG A 65 -0.40 19.89 -0.23
N ALA A 66 -1.59 20.21 -0.71
CA ALA A 66 -1.85 21.39 -1.54
C ALA A 66 -3.21 21.97 -1.18
N GLY A 67 -3.21 23.06 -0.41
CA GLY A 67 -4.44 23.72 0.07
C GLY A 67 -5.25 22.93 1.11
N SER A 68 -4.72 21.84 1.65
CA SER A 68 -5.37 21.01 2.68
C SER A 68 -4.33 20.33 3.57
N LEU A 69 -4.68 20.12 4.85
CA LEU A 69 -3.87 19.33 5.79
C LEU A 69 -3.97 17.83 5.54
N VAL A 70 -5.02 17.38 4.85
CA VAL A 70 -5.17 15.98 4.44
C VAL A 70 -4.28 15.75 3.21
N PRO A 71 -3.27 14.85 3.29
CA PRO A 71 -2.36 14.64 2.17
C PRO A 71 -3.04 13.91 1.02
N ARG A 72 -2.53 14.13 -0.19
CA ARG A 72 -2.82 13.31 -1.37
C ARG A 72 -1.66 12.32 -1.57
N LEU A 73 -1.99 11.06 -1.91
CA LEU A 73 -1.00 10.13 -2.42
C LEU A 73 -0.63 10.54 -3.84
N ALA A 74 0.57 11.06 -4.03
CA ALA A 74 1.13 11.40 -5.33
C ALA A 74 2.16 10.35 -5.74
N LEU A 75 2.11 9.94 -7.00
CA LEU A 75 3.05 8.98 -7.59
C LEU A 75 3.99 9.72 -8.53
N PHE A 76 5.28 9.54 -8.35
CA PHE A 76 6.33 10.13 -9.18
C PHE A 76 7.23 9.04 -9.76
N ALA A 77 7.60 9.17 -11.03
CA ALA A 77 8.61 8.30 -11.63
C ALA A 77 9.92 8.43 -10.86
N ARG A 78 10.53 7.29 -10.49
CA ARG A 78 11.85 7.25 -9.80
C ARG A 78 13.01 6.88 -10.72
N ARG A 79 12.71 6.58 -11.98
CA ARG A 79 13.60 6.40 -13.12
C ARG A 79 12.82 6.68 -14.40
N ASP A 80 13.50 6.76 -15.53
CA ASP A 80 12.83 6.80 -16.83
C ASP A 80 11.99 5.53 -17.05
N ILE A 81 10.81 5.71 -17.66
CA ILE A 81 9.81 4.67 -17.90
C ILE A 81 9.58 4.59 -19.40
N ALA A 82 9.81 3.42 -19.99
CA ALA A 82 9.64 3.23 -21.43
C ALA A 82 8.15 3.19 -21.83
N ALA A 83 7.85 3.51 -23.08
CA ALA A 83 6.50 3.35 -23.61
C ALA A 83 6.08 1.87 -23.56
N GLY A 84 4.91 1.59 -23.00
CA GLY A 84 4.40 0.23 -22.80
C GLY A 84 4.92 -0.46 -21.53
N GLU A 85 5.82 0.15 -20.76
CA GLU A 85 6.24 -0.38 -19.47
C GLU A 85 5.12 -0.22 -18.42
N GLU A 86 4.85 -1.28 -17.65
CA GLU A 86 3.84 -1.24 -16.59
C GLU A 86 4.24 -0.31 -15.45
N LEU A 87 3.33 0.56 -15.02
CA LEU A 87 3.51 1.41 -13.85
C LEU A 87 3.27 0.63 -12.56
N THR A 88 4.27 0.60 -11.67
CA THR A 88 4.22 -0.16 -10.42
C THR A 88 4.75 0.62 -9.22
N MET A 89 4.23 0.34 -8.03
CA MET A 89 4.65 0.95 -6.75
C MET A 89 4.81 -0.09 -5.64
N THR A 90 5.48 0.25 -4.54
CA THR A 90 5.44 -0.60 -3.34
C THR A 90 4.12 -0.35 -2.58
N TYR A 91 3.33 -1.39 -2.30
CA TYR A 91 2.05 -1.23 -1.58
C TYR A 91 2.19 -0.92 -0.08
N GLY A 92 3.38 -1.11 0.50
CA GLY A 92 3.67 -0.80 1.91
C GLY A 92 5.16 -0.93 2.21
N ASP A 93 5.56 -0.66 3.44
CA ASP A 93 6.96 -0.74 3.84
C ASP A 93 7.38 -2.23 3.92
N GLY A 94 8.18 -2.68 2.95
CA GLY A 94 8.63 -4.07 2.84
C GLY A 94 9.52 -4.57 3.99
N ALA A 95 9.73 -3.77 5.03
CA ALA A 95 10.60 -4.10 6.16
C ALA A 95 10.14 -5.36 6.93
N GLU A 96 8.83 -5.60 7.00
CA GLU A 96 8.28 -6.80 7.67
C GLU A 96 8.25 -8.03 6.74
N ALA A 97 8.52 -7.86 5.44
CA ALA A 97 8.65 -8.96 4.48
C ALA A 97 10.10 -9.43 4.31
N ALA A 98 11.08 -8.63 4.77
CA ALA A 98 12.52 -8.90 4.65
C ALA A 98 13.12 -9.65 5.86
N GLY A 99 12.38 -9.76 6.97
CA GLY A 99 12.76 -10.62 8.09
C GLY A 99 12.26 -12.03 7.85
N GLY A 100 13.17 -12.99 7.67
CA GLY A 100 12.88 -14.43 7.66
C GLY A 100 12.40 -14.95 9.01
N GLY A 101 11.31 -14.38 9.53
CA GLY A 101 10.59 -14.85 10.70
C GLY A 101 9.33 -15.57 10.23
N GLU A 102 9.26 -16.86 10.55
CA GLU A 102 8.01 -17.60 10.62
C GLU A 102 7.07 -16.94 11.64
N SER A 103 6.37 -15.87 11.28
CA SER A 103 5.10 -15.56 11.94
C SER A 103 4.01 -16.28 11.15
N ALA A 104 3.88 -17.57 11.45
CA ALA A 104 2.79 -18.43 11.00
C ALA A 104 1.40 -17.95 11.50
N ALA A 105 1.32 -16.84 12.24
CA ALA A 105 0.08 -16.35 12.87
C ALA A 105 -0.84 -15.53 11.94
N LEU A 106 -0.41 -15.14 10.73
CA LEU A 106 -1.22 -14.34 9.78
C LEU A 106 -1.65 -15.13 8.53
N GLY A 107 -1.72 -16.47 8.65
CA GLY A 107 -1.85 -17.43 7.54
C GLY A 107 -3.15 -17.37 6.70
N ALA A 108 -4.13 -16.53 7.05
CA ALA A 108 -5.41 -16.44 6.32
C ALA A 108 -5.58 -15.05 5.68
N GLY A 109 -4.84 -14.74 4.62
CA GLY A 109 -5.10 -13.52 3.84
C GLY A 109 -3.94 -12.91 3.05
N ARG A 110 -2.71 -13.44 3.18
CA ARG A 110 -1.59 -13.00 2.35
C ARG A 110 -1.80 -13.44 0.91
N ARG A 111 -1.58 -12.54 -0.04
CA ARG A 111 -1.62 -12.83 -1.47
C ARG A 111 -0.20 -12.99 -2.02
N PRO A 112 0.06 -13.96 -2.91
CA PRO A 112 1.36 -14.11 -3.54
C PRO A 112 1.71 -12.86 -4.36
N CYS A 113 2.97 -12.47 -4.34
CA CYS A 113 3.50 -11.42 -5.20
C CYS A 113 3.93 -12.05 -6.53
N LEU A 114 3.43 -11.49 -7.63
CA LEU A 114 3.69 -11.96 -9.00
C LEU A 114 4.39 -10.89 -9.84
N CYS A 115 5.18 -10.01 -9.21
CA CYS A 115 5.77 -8.84 -9.88
C CYS A 115 6.92 -9.16 -10.86
N GLY A 116 7.48 -10.37 -10.81
CA GLY A 116 8.58 -10.79 -11.70
C GLY A 116 9.96 -10.20 -11.37
N ALA A 117 10.09 -9.37 -10.33
CA ALA A 117 11.39 -8.83 -9.90
C ALA A 117 12.34 -9.93 -9.42
N ALA A 118 13.64 -9.79 -9.69
CA ALA A 118 14.66 -10.75 -9.23
C ALA A 118 14.76 -10.78 -7.70
N THR A 119 14.49 -9.64 -7.05
CA THR A 119 14.46 -9.49 -5.59
C THR A 119 13.05 -9.63 -4.99
N CYS A 120 12.14 -10.34 -5.68
CA CYS A 120 10.76 -10.49 -5.22
C CYS A 120 10.66 -11.17 -3.84
N GLY A 121 9.95 -10.53 -2.90
CA GLY A 121 9.69 -11.08 -1.56
C GLY A 121 8.62 -12.18 -1.49
N GLY A 122 8.11 -12.65 -2.63
CA GLY A 122 7.14 -13.76 -2.75
C GLY A 122 5.69 -13.44 -2.34
N TRP A 123 5.46 -12.39 -1.54
CA TRP A 123 4.14 -12.05 -1.01
C TRP A 123 3.87 -10.55 -1.11
N LEU A 124 2.63 -10.16 -1.41
CA LEU A 124 2.25 -8.75 -1.41
C LEU A 124 2.40 -8.16 0.00
N PRO A 125 3.06 -7.00 0.15
CA PRO A 125 3.16 -6.34 1.43
C PRO A 125 1.77 -5.88 1.85
N PHE A 126 1.55 -5.89 3.15
CA PHE A 126 0.27 -5.55 3.74
C PHE A 126 0.49 -4.61 4.91
N GLU A 127 -0.30 -3.55 4.95
CA GLU A 127 -0.28 -2.59 6.02
C GLU A 127 -1.01 -3.15 7.25
N PRO A 128 -0.33 -3.36 8.40
CA PRO A 128 -1.01 -3.77 9.63
C PRO A 128 -1.92 -2.63 10.13
N LEU A 129 -3.11 -3.01 10.59
CA LEU A 129 -3.99 -2.13 11.35
C LEU A 129 -3.58 -2.13 12.83
N PRO A 130 -3.93 -1.07 13.59
CA PRO A 130 -3.75 -1.08 15.04
C PRO A 130 -4.50 -2.28 15.66
N GLY A 131 -3.76 -3.15 16.35
CA GLY A 131 -4.29 -4.37 16.98
C GLY A 131 -3.98 -5.67 16.25
N ASP A 132 -3.30 -5.64 15.10
CA ASP A 132 -2.86 -6.84 14.36
C ASP A 132 -1.60 -7.52 14.97
N ALA A 133 -1.26 -7.23 16.23
CA ALA A 133 -0.06 -7.71 16.94
C ALA A 133 -0.38 -8.83 17.93
#